data_AF-A0A917P9Q5-F1
#
_entry.id   AF-A0A917P9Q5-F1
#
_cell.length_a   1.000
_cell.length_b   1.000
_cell.length_c   1.000
_cell.angle_alpha   90.00
_cell.angle_beta   90.00
_cell.angle_gamma   90.00
#
_symmetry.space_group_name_H-M   'P 1'
#
loop_
_entity.id
_entity.type
_entity.pdbx_description
1 polymer ?
#
loop_
_entity_poly.entity_id
_entity_poly.type
_entity_poly.pdbx_seq_one_letter_code
_entity_poly.pdbx_strand_id
1 'polypeptide(L)'
;MSSTPSAPTAFELLREQYTLRFPTSLEELAGPATGTVNLPLHVVWSGRRSYGLSQHRSRMSLYRTVLAEGQRQDLITFLNLDLLIAQWPALRTLISRPLRDARENRFPELPADEATTAA
;
A
#
# COMPACT_ATOMS: atom_id res chain seq x y z
N MET A 1 -30.11 24.89 14.64
CA MET A 1 -29.47 24.00 15.61
C MET A 1 -28.18 23.51 14.95
N SER A 2 -27.04 24.11 15.29
CA SER A 2 -25.76 23.76 14.69
C SER A 2 -25.24 22.52 15.39
N SER A 3 -25.29 21.36 14.72
CA SER A 3 -24.61 20.15 15.20
C SER A 3 -23.12 20.44 15.30
N THR A 4 -22.59 20.44 16.51
CA THR A 4 -21.13 20.39 16.75
C THR A 4 -20.55 19.19 16.00
N PRO A 5 -19.46 19.32 15.22
CA PRO A 5 -18.81 18.15 14.66
C PRO A 5 -18.32 17.29 15.83
N SER A 6 -18.84 16.07 15.94
CA SER A 6 -18.33 15.06 16.87
C SER A 6 -16.84 14.86 16.60
N ALA A 7 -16.05 14.66 17.65
CA ALA A 7 -14.62 14.41 17.52
C ALA A 7 -14.36 13.27 16.52
N PRO A 8 -13.34 13.41 15.65
CA PRO A 8 -13.06 12.42 14.63
C PRO A 8 -12.74 11.07 15.28
N THR A 9 -13.33 10.01 14.73
CA THR A 9 -13.11 8.64 15.18
C THR A 9 -11.68 8.20 14.86
N ALA A 10 -11.15 7.22 15.61
CA ALA A 10 -9.84 6.64 15.32
C ALA A 10 -9.74 6.09 13.88
N PHE A 11 -10.86 5.61 13.33
CA PHE A 11 -10.97 5.16 11.95
C PHE A 11 -10.71 6.29 10.95
N GLU A 12 -11.37 7.45 11.13
CA GLU A 12 -11.23 8.61 10.24
C GLU A 12 -9.82 9.17 10.28
N LEU A 13 -9.24 9.30 11.48
CA LEU A 13 -7.86 9.77 11.67
C LEU A 13 -6.85 8.83 11.00
N LEU A 14 -7.01 7.52 11.14
CA LEU A 14 -6.15 6.54 10.48
C LEU A 14 -6.30 6.58 8.96
N ARG A 15 -7.54 6.68 8.45
CA ARG A 15 -7.79 6.78 7.01
C ARG A 15 -7.10 8.02 6.44
N GLU A 16 -7.26 9.17 7.07
CA GLU A 16 -6.60 10.42 6.66
C GLU A 16 -5.09 10.29 6.70
N GLN A 17 -4.53 9.71 7.77
CA GLN A 17 -3.10 9.46 7.88
C GLN A 17 -2.58 8.60 6.73
N TYR A 18 -3.27 7.52 6.37
CA TYR A 18 -2.88 6.69 5.22
C TYR A 18 -3.04 7.43 3.90
N THR A 19 -4.13 8.18 3.69
CA THR A 19 -4.33 8.98 2.47
C THR A 19 -3.20 9.98 2.25
N LEU A 20 -2.71 10.63 3.32
CA LEU A 20 -1.58 11.56 3.24
C LEU A 20 -0.27 10.87 2.82
N ARG A 21 -0.10 9.58 3.10
CA ARG A 21 1.09 8.82 2.69
C ARG A 21 1.06 8.39 1.23
N PHE A 22 -0.10 8.24 0.61
CA PHE A 22 -0.13 7.88 -0.80
C PHE A 22 0.39 9.03 -1.69
N PRO A 23 1.03 8.71 -2.83
CA PRO A 23 1.42 9.71 -3.83
C PRO A 23 0.19 10.37 -4.46
N THR A 24 0.42 11.36 -5.33
CA THR A 24 -0.66 12.08 -6.01
C THR A 24 -1.17 11.32 -7.22
N SER A 25 -0.28 10.64 -7.92
CA SER A 25 -0.60 9.69 -8.97
C SER A 25 -0.01 8.32 -8.65
N LEU A 26 -0.69 7.28 -9.14
CA LEU A 26 -0.20 5.90 -9.13
C LEU A 26 1.02 5.69 -10.00
N GLU A 27 1.18 6.51 -11.04
CA GLU A 27 2.33 6.48 -11.95
C GLU A 27 3.63 6.84 -11.23
N GLU A 28 3.55 7.49 -10.05
CA GLU A 28 4.71 7.75 -9.21
C GLU A 28 5.25 6.47 -8.54
N LEU A 29 4.51 5.35 -8.57
CA LEU A 29 4.95 4.06 -8.04
C LEU A 29 5.96 3.38 -8.99
N ALA A 30 7.18 3.89 -8.97
CA ALA A 30 8.29 3.50 -9.84
C ALA A 30 9.21 2.44 -9.22
N GLY A 31 8.74 1.71 -8.21
CA GLY A 31 9.52 0.68 -7.55
C GLY A 31 9.93 -0.46 -8.48
N PRO A 32 10.94 -1.24 -8.07
CA PRO A 32 11.46 -2.33 -8.89
C PRO A 32 10.42 -3.44 -9.08
N ALA A 33 10.37 -3.99 -10.29
CA ALA A 33 9.49 -5.12 -10.62
C ALA A 33 10.16 -6.50 -10.43
N THR A 34 11.49 -6.54 -10.48
CA THR A 34 12.30 -7.77 -10.40
C THR A 34 13.54 -7.58 -9.52
N GLY A 35 14.18 -8.69 -9.14
CA GLY A 35 15.37 -8.67 -8.29
C GLY A 35 15.05 -8.77 -6.81
N THR A 36 15.92 -8.20 -5.98
CA THR A 36 15.81 -8.23 -4.51
C THR A 36 15.75 -6.81 -3.96
N VAL A 37 14.75 -6.55 -3.12
CA VAL A 37 14.56 -5.26 -2.44
C VAL A 37 14.97 -5.40 -0.98
N ASN A 38 15.75 -4.44 -0.49
CA ASN A 38 16.10 -4.33 0.92
C ASN A 38 15.34 -3.18 1.56
N LEU A 39 14.45 -3.48 2.51
CA LEU A 39 13.70 -2.45 3.23
C LEU A 39 14.58 -1.75 4.28
N PRO A 40 14.46 -0.42 4.39
CA PRO A 40 15.15 0.36 5.40
C PRO A 40 14.56 0.10 6.79
N LEU A 41 15.35 0.40 7.83
CA LEU A 41 14.98 0.09 9.22
C LEU A 41 13.74 0.83 9.70
N HIS A 42 13.44 2.01 9.16
CA HIS A 42 12.23 2.74 9.53
C HIS A 42 10.94 2.10 8.99
N VAL A 43 11.04 1.24 7.98
CA VAL A 43 9.91 0.45 7.45
C VAL A 43 9.86 -0.92 8.13
N VAL A 44 11.01 -1.56 8.35
CA VAL A 44 11.09 -2.86 9.06
C VAL A 44 12.12 -2.77 10.16
N TRP A 45 11.61 -2.55 11.38
CA TRP A 45 12.44 -2.34 12.56
C TRP A 45 13.13 -3.62 13.04
N SER A 46 12.51 -4.79 12.82
CA SER A 46 13.13 -6.08 13.09
C SER A 46 12.58 -7.18 12.16
N GLY A 47 13.39 -8.20 11.87
CA GLY A 47 13.01 -9.32 11.00
C GLY A 47 13.63 -9.27 9.60
N ARG A 48 12.98 -9.93 8.64
CA ARG A 48 13.50 -10.08 7.28
C ARG A 48 13.40 -8.77 6.52
N ARG A 49 14.55 -8.20 6.13
CA ARG A 49 14.63 -6.94 5.37
C ARG A 49 14.81 -7.14 3.87
N SER A 50 15.28 -8.32 3.45
CA SER A 50 15.50 -8.66 2.04
C SER A 50 14.33 -9.46 1.48
N TYR A 51 13.76 -8.97 0.38
CA TYR A 51 12.61 -9.56 -0.29
C TYR A 51 12.93 -9.77 -1.76
N GLY A 52 12.90 -11.01 -2.22
CA GLY A 52 12.95 -11.33 -3.64
C GLY A 52 11.60 -11.07 -4.31
N LEU A 53 11.60 -10.37 -5.44
CA LEU A 53 10.41 -10.04 -6.22
C LEU A 53 9.96 -11.17 -7.15
N SER A 54 10.87 -12.10 -7.45
CA SER A 54 10.57 -13.30 -8.24
C SER A 54 9.68 -14.29 -7.49
N GLN A 55 9.71 -14.31 -6.14
CA GLN A 55 8.88 -15.21 -5.34
C GLN A 55 7.59 -14.50 -4.90
N HIS A 56 6.44 -15.01 -5.33
CA HIS A 56 5.13 -14.41 -5.07
C HIS A 56 4.88 -14.11 -3.58
N ARG A 57 5.13 -15.07 -2.67
CA ARG A 57 4.98 -14.85 -1.22
C ARG A 57 5.90 -13.75 -0.68
N SER A 58 7.12 -13.66 -1.19
CA SER A 58 8.10 -12.68 -0.74
C SER A 58 7.69 -11.28 -1.21
N ARG A 59 7.33 -11.14 -2.50
CA ARG A 59 6.78 -9.90 -3.06
C ARG A 59 5.51 -9.43 -2.34
N MET A 60 4.58 -10.35 -2.09
CA MET A 60 3.36 -10.06 -1.33
C MET A 60 3.66 -9.51 0.08
N SER A 61 4.63 -10.14 0.77
CA SER A 61 5.06 -9.68 2.10
C SER A 61 5.73 -8.30 2.05
N LEU A 62 6.55 -8.02 1.03
CA LEU A 62 7.15 -6.70 0.82
C LEU A 62 6.05 -5.64 0.68
N TYR A 63 5.09 -5.86 -0.21
CA TYR A 63 4.04 -4.89 -0.53
C TYR A 63 3.16 -4.62 0.68
N ARG A 64 2.75 -5.66 1.40
CA ARG A 64 1.97 -5.51 2.63
C ARG A 64 2.71 -4.69 3.68
N THR A 65 4.01 -4.90 3.82
CA THR A 65 4.83 -4.22 4.83
C THR A 65 5.01 -2.75 4.48
N VAL A 66 5.33 -2.42 3.22
CA VAL A 66 5.45 -1.03 2.75
C VAL A 66 4.12 -0.28 2.84
N LEU A 67 2.99 -0.93 2.55
CA LEU A 67 1.68 -0.29 2.67
C LEU A 67 1.28 0.00 4.13
N ALA A 68 1.65 -0.87 5.07
CA ALA A 68 1.33 -0.70 6.48
C ALA A 68 2.26 0.32 7.18
N GLU A 69 3.57 0.18 6.96
CA GLU A 69 4.61 0.88 7.73
C GLU A 69 5.29 2.00 6.94
N GLY A 70 5.25 1.96 5.62
CA GLY A 70 5.96 2.90 4.75
C GLY A 70 5.34 4.30 4.73
N GLN A 71 6.21 5.28 4.53
CA GLN A 71 5.82 6.67 4.21
C GLN A 71 5.76 6.86 2.69
N ARG A 72 5.31 8.03 2.25
CA ARG A 72 5.13 8.34 0.82
C ARG A 72 6.34 7.97 -0.04
N GLN A 73 7.53 8.35 0.39
CA GLN A 73 8.76 8.05 -0.36
C GLN A 73 9.02 6.55 -0.44
N ASP A 74 8.70 5.78 0.61
CA ASP A 74 8.84 4.33 0.61
C ASP A 74 7.86 3.68 -0.37
N LEU A 75 6.63 4.17 -0.45
CA LEU A 75 5.64 3.69 -1.42
C LEU A 75 6.14 3.91 -2.85
N ILE A 76 6.57 5.14 -3.17
CA ILE A 76 7.15 5.52 -4.48
C ILE A 76 8.38 4.67 -4.82
N THR A 77 9.23 4.39 -3.84
CA THR A 77 10.53 3.72 -4.06
C THR A 77 10.40 2.20 -4.16
N PHE A 78 9.46 1.58 -3.44
CA PHE A 78 9.40 0.13 -3.29
C PHE A 78 8.18 -0.52 -3.96
N LEU A 79 7.13 0.23 -4.25
CA LEU A 79 5.95 -0.30 -4.94
C LEU A 79 6.04 0.03 -6.43
N ASN A 80 5.74 -0.97 -7.24
CA ASN A 80 5.55 -0.83 -8.67
C ASN A 80 4.05 -0.83 -8.97
N LEU A 81 3.61 0.06 -9.85
CA LEU A 81 2.20 0.22 -10.20
C LEU A 81 1.55 -1.10 -10.69
N ASP A 82 2.11 -1.71 -11.74
CA ASP A 82 1.53 -2.90 -12.36
C ASP A 82 1.44 -4.07 -11.37
N LEU A 83 2.50 -4.27 -10.60
CA LEU A 83 2.53 -5.31 -9.57
C LEU A 83 1.58 -5.04 -8.40
N LEU A 84 1.37 -3.77 -8.05
CA LEU A 84 0.42 -3.39 -7.01
C LEU A 84 -1.01 -3.67 -7.46
N ILE A 85 -1.36 -3.30 -8.70
CA ILE A 85 -2.68 -3.59 -9.29
C ILE A 85 -2.92 -5.10 -9.29
N ALA A 86 -1.99 -5.89 -9.84
CA ALA A 86 -2.13 -7.33 -9.94
C ALA A 86 -2.27 -8.05 -8.58
N GLN A 87 -1.61 -7.54 -7.53
CA GLN A 87 -1.66 -8.15 -6.19
C GLN A 87 -2.75 -7.57 -5.29
N TRP A 88 -3.37 -6.45 -5.68
CA TRP A 88 -4.33 -5.75 -4.84
C TRP A 88 -5.50 -6.62 -4.36
N PRO A 89 -6.13 -7.49 -5.19
CA PRO A 89 -7.24 -8.33 -4.76
C PRO A 89 -6.88 -9.24 -3.57
N ALA A 90 -5.63 -9.71 -3.50
CA ALA A 90 -5.13 -10.47 -2.36
C ALA A 90 -4.70 -9.55 -1.21
N LEU A 91 -3.93 -8.49 -1.49
CA LEU A 91 -3.42 -7.54 -0.48
C LEU A 91 -4.54 -6.91 0.34
N ARG A 92 -5.64 -6.51 -0.31
CA ARG A 92 -6.77 -5.86 0.38
C ARG A 92 -7.30 -6.71 1.53
N THR A 93 -7.29 -8.04 1.39
CA THR A 93 -7.76 -8.99 2.43
C THR A 93 -6.80 -9.11 3.61
N LEU A 94 -5.55 -8.68 3.44
CA LEU A 94 -4.46 -8.81 4.41
C LEU A 94 -4.11 -7.49 5.12
N ILE A 95 -4.80 -6.39 4.78
CA ILE A 95 -4.58 -5.05 5.33
C ILE A 95 -5.80 -4.54 6.09
N SER A 96 -5.60 -3.51 6.91
CA SER A 96 -6.66 -2.90 7.70
C SER A 96 -7.67 -2.14 6.83
N ARG A 97 -8.93 -2.04 7.30
CA ARG A 97 -10.00 -1.33 6.60
C ARG A 97 -9.68 0.15 6.32
N PRO A 98 -9.13 0.95 7.26
CA PRO A 98 -8.78 2.34 6.98
C PRO A 98 -7.76 2.50 5.85
N LEU A 99 -6.79 1.58 5.75
CA LEU A 99 -5.77 1.60 4.69
C LEU A 99 -6.38 1.24 3.33
N ARG A 100 -7.28 0.26 3.30
CA ARG A 100 -8.03 -0.08 2.09
C ARG A 100 -8.85 1.12 1.59
N ASP A 101 -9.66 1.70 2.46
CA ASP A 101 -10.50 2.87 2.15
C ASP A 101 -9.65 4.08 1.72
N ALA A 102 -8.49 4.29 2.37
CA ALA A 102 -7.57 5.36 1.99
C ALA A 102 -7.04 5.20 0.56
N ARG A 103 -6.72 3.96 0.15
CA ARG A 103 -6.26 3.64 -1.20
C ARG A 103 -7.39 3.80 -2.22
N GLU A 104 -8.57 3.23 -1.93
CA GLU A 104 -9.74 3.32 -2.82
C GLU A 104 -10.22 4.76 -3.02
N ASN A 105 -10.17 5.59 -1.96
CA ASN A 105 -10.47 7.02 -2.08
C ASN A 105 -9.40 7.80 -2.84
N ARG A 106 -8.13 7.41 -2.75
CA ARG A 106 -7.03 8.11 -3.42
C ARG A 106 -6.95 7.77 -4.90
N PHE A 107 -7.29 6.52 -5.26
CA PHE A 107 -7.20 5.99 -6.61
C PHE A 107 -8.51 5.30 -7.02
N PRO A 108 -9.60 6.06 -7.20
CA PRO A 108 -10.89 5.51 -7.60
C PRO A 108 -10.86 4.88 -9.00
N GLU A 109 -9.91 5.26 -9.86
CA GLU A 109 -9.74 4.74 -11.21
C GLU A 109 -9.22 3.29 -11.28
N LEU A 110 -8.71 2.73 -10.17
CA LEU A 110 -8.23 1.35 -10.18
C LEU A 110 -9.36 0.35 -9.90
N PRO A 111 -9.47 -0.72 -10.70
CA PRO A 111 -10.43 -1.78 -10.42
C PRO A 111 -10.09 -2.41 -9.06
N ALA A 112 -11.10 -2.46 -8.18
CA ALA A 112 -11.00 -3.17 -6.90
C ALA A 112 -10.82 -4.69 -7.10
N ASP A 113 -11.07 -5.19 -8.32
CA ASP A 113 -11.30 -6.59 -8.63
C ASP A 113 -10.74 -7.06 -9.99
N GLU A 114 -9.85 -6.32 -10.68
CA GLU A 114 -9.11 -6.96 -11.79
C GLU A 114 -8.00 -7.83 -11.24
N ALA A 115 -8.41 -9.03 -10.82
CA ALA A 115 -7.56 -10.21 -10.88
C ALA A 115 -7.29 -10.51 -12.36
N THR A 116 -6.39 -9.77 -13.00
CA THR A 116 -5.83 -10.21 -14.28
C THR A 116 -4.94 -11.41 -13.99
N THR A 117 -5.54 -12.59 -14.13
CA THR A 117 -4.84 -13.83 -14.43
C THR A 117 -3.95 -13.56 -15.64
N ALA A 118 -2.68 -13.30 -15.41
CA ALA A 118 -1.67 -13.21 -16.45
C ALA A 118 -0.79 -14.45 -16.40
N ALA A 119 -1.10 -15.37 -17.33
CA ALA A 119 -0.30 -16.43 -17.97
C ALA A 119 0.50 -17.39 -17.09
#